data_AF-A0A0L8FGL7-F1
#
_entry.id   AF-A0A0L8FGL7-F1
#
_cell.length_a   1.000
_cell.length_b   1.000
_cell.length_c   1.000
_cell.angle_alpha   90.00
_cell.angle_beta   90.00
_cell.angle_gamma   90.00
#
_symmetry.space_group_name_H-M   'P 1'
#
loop_
_entity.id
_entity.type
_entity.pdbx_description
1 polymer ?
#
loop_
_entity_poly.entity_id
_entity_poly.type
_entity_poly.pdbx_seq_one_letter_code
_entity_poly.pdbx_strand_id
1 'polypeptide(L)'
;RFMVLRTRVTVDEEQAAKMAMKLERHLGERLVQVIVKQSIWNHLQVTFHVVPVTKATWTINKLNELDFSNGPDSSPIISVEEGQFMEINFRGNLRNSSPESYSFIYNSNLKSSVDFTILEVDRYLQRNFPVFRGFLRLFRRNLLLPEVRKKVKPDEENQELPEIEPETSLELLTEILMTIPKVMKIDEFMCVC
;
A
#
# COMPACT_ATOMS: atom_id res chain seq x y z
N ARG A 1 6.49 -19.77 21.35
CA ARG A 1 7.40 -20.12 20.22
C ARG A 1 8.80 -20.22 20.80
N PHE A 2 9.61 -21.19 20.38
CA PHE A 2 11.03 -21.25 20.74
C PHE A 2 11.85 -21.17 19.45
N MET A 3 12.91 -20.37 19.44
CA MET A 3 13.83 -20.20 18.32
C MET A 3 15.21 -20.69 18.77
N VAL A 4 15.82 -21.60 18.01
CA VAL A 4 17.16 -22.12 18.30
C VAL A 4 18.14 -21.44 17.35
N LEU A 5 19.05 -20.65 17.90
CA LEU A 5 20.11 -19.96 17.14
C LEU A 5 21.46 -20.60 17.45
N ARG A 6 22.12 -21.13 16.42
CA ARG A 6 23.52 -21.56 16.53
C ARG A 6 24.43 -20.38 16.20
N THR A 7 25.05 -19.81 17.21
CA THR A 7 25.98 -18.68 17.08
C THR A 7 27.43 -19.15 17.22
N ARG A 8 28.39 -18.26 16.91
CA ARG A 8 29.79 -18.46 17.30
C ARG A 8 29.93 -18.17 18.80
N VAL A 9 30.94 -18.77 19.44
CA VAL A 9 31.18 -18.72 20.90
C VAL A 9 31.33 -17.29 21.45
N THR A 10 31.57 -16.29 20.59
CA THR A 10 31.80 -14.90 20.97
C THR A 10 30.54 -14.04 21.10
N VAL A 11 29.36 -14.59 20.88
CA VAL A 11 28.10 -13.83 20.94
C VAL A 11 27.50 -13.92 22.35
N ASP A 12 27.32 -12.77 22.97
CA ASP A 12 26.67 -12.63 24.28
C ASP A 12 25.14 -12.83 24.22
N GLU A 13 24.51 -13.16 25.34
CA GLU A 13 23.08 -13.46 25.44
C GLU A 13 22.21 -12.28 24.96
N GLU A 14 22.60 -11.04 25.28
CA GLU A 14 21.87 -9.84 24.85
C GLU A 14 21.92 -9.65 23.32
N GLN A 15 23.06 -9.99 22.70
CA GLN A 15 23.22 -9.94 21.24
C GLN A 15 22.41 -11.06 20.57
N ALA A 16 22.39 -12.25 21.17
CA ALA A 16 21.56 -13.36 20.70
C ALA A 16 20.06 -13.01 20.72
N ALA A 17 19.59 -12.36 21.79
CA ALA A 17 18.21 -11.86 21.88
C ALA A 17 17.90 -10.80 20.81
N LYS A 18 18.80 -9.83 20.60
CA LYS A 18 18.66 -8.83 19.52
C LYS A 18 18.61 -9.46 18.13
N MET A 19 19.42 -10.49 17.89
CA MET A 19 19.38 -11.25 16.63
C MET A 19 18.07 -12.02 16.46
N ALA A 20 17.60 -12.70 17.51
CA ALA A 20 16.33 -13.42 17.48
C ALA A 20 15.15 -12.49 17.15
N MET A 21 15.08 -11.32 17.79
CA MET A 21 14.04 -10.32 17.50
C MET A 21 14.09 -9.82 16.06
N LYS A 22 15.29 -9.53 15.53
CA LYS A 22 15.45 -9.11 14.14
C LYS A 22 15.07 -10.20 13.15
N LEU A 23 15.46 -11.45 13.44
CA LEU A 23 15.10 -12.61 12.62
C LEU A 23 13.61 -12.87 12.63
N GLU A 24 12.96 -12.82 13.80
CA GLU A 24 11.51 -13.00 13.89
C GLU A 24 10.78 -11.94 13.07
N ARG A 25 11.21 -10.67 13.16
CA ARG A 25 10.66 -9.59 12.33
C ARG A 25 10.84 -9.87 10.83
N HIS A 26 12.05 -10.20 10.40
CA HIS A 26 12.32 -10.52 8.98
C HIS A 26 11.58 -11.76 8.49
N LEU A 27 11.36 -12.77 9.33
CA LEU A 27 10.57 -13.95 8.96
C LEU A 27 9.06 -13.62 8.84
N GLY A 28 8.62 -12.56 9.53
CA GLY A 28 7.27 -12.01 9.41
C GLY A 28 7.04 -11.21 8.13
N GLU A 29 8.11 -10.70 7.52
CA GLU A 29 8.05 -9.90 6.30
C GLU A 29 7.63 -10.74 5.07
N ARG A 30 6.88 -10.10 4.19
CA ARG A 30 6.40 -10.63 2.93
C ARG A 30 6.79 -9.68 1.82
N LEU A 31 7.46 -10.23 0.81
CA LEU A 31 7.80 -9.50 -0.40
C LEU A 31 6.56 -9.41 -1.29
N VAL A 32 6.11 -8.18 -1.53
CA VAL A 32 4.92 -7.89 -2.33
C VAL A 32 5.25 -6.89 -3.43
N GLN A 33 4.37 -6.88 -4.41
CA GLN A 33 4.39 -5.94 -5.51
C GLN A 33 3.00 -5.31 -5.64
N VAL A 34 3.00 -4.03 -5.98
CA VAL A 34 1.77 -3.28 -6.23
C VAL A 34 1.51 -3.28 -7.73
N ILE A 35 0.30 -3.65 -8.11
CA ILE A 35 -0.18 -3.67 -9.49
C ILE A 35 -1.34 -2.70 -9.59
N VAL A 36 -1.29 -1.81 -10.58
CA VAL A 36 -2.36 -0.87 -10.86
C VAL A 36 -2.78 -1.01 -12.31
N LYS A 37 -4.06 -1.26 -12.56
CA LYS A 37 -4.61 -1.43 -13.90
C LYS A 37 -5.91 -0.67 -14.06
N GLN A 38 -6.20 -0.26 -15.28
CA GLN A 38 -7.39 0.50 -15.67
C GLN A 38 -8.27 -0.37 -16.56
N SER A 39 -9.59 -0.25 -16.34
CA SER A 39 -10.59 -0.93 -17.15
C SER A 39 -10.57 -0.41 -18.59
N ILE A 40 -10.70 -1.31 -19.57
CA ILE A 40 -10.92 -0.91 -20.96
C ILE A 40 -12.33 -0.37 -21.22
N TRP A 41 -13.29 -0.70 -20.35
CA TRP A 41 -14.70 -0.30 -20.49
C TRP A 41 -14.97 1.07 -19.88
N ASN A 42 -14.19 1.43 -18.85
CA ASN A 42 -14.30 2.69 -18.15
C ASN A 42 -12.92 3.27 -17.83
N HIS A 43 -12.53 4.30 -18.58
CA HIS A 43 -11.26 5.01 -18.41
C HIS A 43 -11.10 5.69 -17.03
N LEU A 44 -12.17 5.87 -16.26
CA LEU A 44 -12.06 6.39 -14.89
C LEU A 44 -11.87 5.28 -13.86
N GLN A 45 -12.18 4.03 -14.21
CA GLN A 45 -12.11 2.91 -13.27
C GLN A 45 -10.70 2.31 -13.26
N VAL A 46 -10.11 2.29 -12.07
CA VAL A 46 -8.78 1.75 -11.82
C VAL A 46 -8.86 0.76 -10.66
N THR A 47 -8.18 -0.36 -10.81
CA THR A 47 -8.00 -1.36 -9.77
C THR A 47 -6.56 -1.33 -9.27
N PHE A 48 -6.41 -1.46 -7.96
CA PHE A 48 -5.15 -1.47 -7.24
C PHE A 48 -5.04 -2.76 -6.46
N HIS A 49 -3.92 -3.45 -6.59
CA HIS A 49 -3.66 -4.75 -5.98
C HIS A 49 -2.31 -4.74 -5.28
N VAL A 50 -2.27 -5.23 -4.05
CA VAL A 50 -1.04 -5.62 -3.37
C VAL A 50 -0.97 -7.13 -3.35
N VAL A 51 0.03 -7.71 -4.00
CA VAL A 51 0.14 -9.16 -4.14
C VAL A 51 1.53 -9.66 -3.81
N PRO A 52 1.68 -10.89 -3.29
CA PRO A 52 2.97 -11.53 -3.18
C PRO A 52 3.68 -11.56 -4.53
N VAL A 53 5.00 -11.35 -4.55
CA VAL A 53 5.80 -11.36 -5.79
C VAL A 53 5.61 -12.66 -6.58
N THR A 54 5.44 -13.79 -5.89
CA THR A 54 5.18 -15.10 -6.50
C THR A 54 3.88 -15.19 -7.29
N LYS A 55 2.90 -14.31 -7.01
CA LYS A 55 1.59 -14.26 -7.67
C LYS A 55 1.45 -13.09 -8.64
N ALA A 56 2.43 -12.18 -8.72
CA ALA A 56 2.32 -10.94 -9.49
C ALA A 56 1.97 -11.17 -10.96
N THR A 57 2.75 -12.01 -11.66
CA THR A 57 2.51 -12.33 -13.08
C THR A 57 1.14 -12.96 -13.32
N TRP A 58 0.74 -13.89 -12.45
CA TRP A 58 -0.58 -14.52 -12.54
C TRP A 58 -1.71 -13.51 -12.34
N THR A 59 -1.57 -12.60 -11.37
CA THR A 59 -2.55 -11.53 -11.15
C THR A 59 -2.63 -10.58 -12.35
N ILE A 60 -1.51 -10.21 -12.96
CA ILE A 60 -1.50 -9.37 -14.18
C ILE A 60 -2.27 -10.05 -15.31
N ASN A 61 -1.98 -11.33 -15.57
CA ASN A 61 -2.68 -12.08 -16.61
C ASN A 61 -4.18 -12.18 -16.33
N LYS A 62 -4.56 -12.47 -15.09
CA LYS A 62 -5.96 -12.51 -14.67
C LYS A 62 -6.65 -11.15 -14.82
N LEU A 63 -5.96 -10.04 -14.54
CA LEU A 63 -6.51 -8.70 -14.74
C LEU A 63 -6.71 -8.41 -16.23
N ASN A 64 -5.79 -8.83 -17.09
CA ASN A 64 -5.95 -8.69 -18.53
C ASN A 64 -7.17 -9.49 -19.05
N GLU A 65 -7.41 -10.69 -18.52
CA GLU A 65 -8.61 -11.49 -18.82
C GLU A 65 -9.91 -10.84 -18.33
N LEU A 66 -9.84 -10.01 -17.29
CA LEU A 66 -10.95 -9.25 -16.73
C LEU A 66 -11.07 -7.84 -17.35
N ASP A 67 -10.45 -7.61 -18.50
CA ASP A 67 -10.49 -6.34 -19.21
C ASP A 67 -9.84 -5.16 -18.48
N PHE A 68 -8.85 -5.46 -17.62
CA PHE A 68 -7.97 -4.48 -16.94
C PHE A 68 -6.55 -4.57 -17.50
N SER A 69 -6.34 -4.06 -18.71
CA SER A 69 -5.07 -4.19 -19.44
C SER A 69 -4.17 -2.96 -19.39
N ASN A 70 -4.77 -1.76 -19.38
CA ASN A 70 -4.05 -0.48 -19.35
C ASN A 70 -3.53 -0.16 -17.95
N GLY A 71 -2.48 0.66 -17.84
CA GLY A 71 -1.94 1.08 -16.55
C GLY A 71 -0.42 1.18 -16.54
N PRO A 72 0.16 1.75 -15.47
CA PRO A 72 1.61 1.76 -15.29
C PRO A 72 2.15 0.35 -15.07
N ASP A 73 3.48 0.23 -15.15
CA ASP A 73 4.18 -0.96 -14.72
C ASP A 73 3.98 -1.20 -13.21
N SER A 74 4.15 -2.46 -12.81
CA SER A 74 4.11 -2.84 -11.41
C SER A 74 5.20 -2.13 -10.61
N SER A 75 4.93 -1.85 -9.32
CA SER A 75 5.89 -1.17 -8.46
C SER A 75 7.20 -1.97 -8.31
N PRO A 76 8.25 -1.35 -7.77
CA PRO A 76 9.34 -2.09 -7.14
C PRO A 76 8.81 -3.05 -6.08
N ILE A 77 9.58 -4.10 -5.79
CA ILE A 77 9.28 -5.03 -4.69
C ILE A 77 9.40 -4.27 -3.37
N ILE A 78 8.39 -4.39 -2.53
CA ILE A 78 8.36 -3.82 -1.18
C ILE A 78 8.17 -4.92 -0.14
N SER A 79 8.58 -4.63 1.10
CA SER A 79 8.39 -5.53 2.23
C SER A 79 7.23 -5.06 3.11
N VAL A 80 6.29 -5.96 3.39
CA VAL A 80 5.12 -5.72 4.26
C VAL A 80 4.94 -6.87 5.24
N GLU A 81 4.35 -6.59 6.39
CA GLU A 81 4.05 -7.60 7.40
C GLU A 81 2.56 -8.00 7.34
N GLU A 82 2.24 -9.23 7.73
CA GLU A 82 0.85 -9.68 7.87
C GLU A 82 0.12 -8.84 8.92
N GLY A 83 -1.13 -8.44 8.64
CA GLY A 83 -1.91 -7.62 9.56
C GLY A 83 -1.52 -6.14 9.56
N GLN A 84 -0.59 -5.73 8.70
CA GLN A 84 -0.16 -4.33 8.60
C GLN A 84 -1.26 -3.45 7.99
N PHE A 85 -1.52 -2.30 8.61
CA PHE A 85 -2.44 -1.29 8.08
C PHE A 85 -1.78 -0.49 6.95
N MET A 86 -2.48 -0.43 5.83
CA MET A 86 -2.05 0.19 4.59
C MET A 86 -3.00 1.32 4.22
N GLU A 87 -2.48 2.40 3.66
CA GLU A 87 -3.27 3.55 3.24
C GLU A 87 -2.84 4.02 1.84
N ILE A 88 -3.82 4.26 0.97
CA ILE A 88 -3.61 4.77 -0.39
C ILE A 88 -3.91 6.26 -0.42
N ASN A 89 -3.00 7.02 -1.02
CA ASN A 89 -3.14 8.45 -1.23
C ASN A 89 -2.77 8.83 -2.68
N PHE A 90 -3.32 9.94 -3.17
CA PHE A 90 -3.06 10.48 -4.49
C PHE A 90 -2.30 11.81 -4.39
N ARG A 91 -1.31 12.01 -5.26
CA ARG A 91 -0.57 13.28 -5.38
C ARG A 91 -0.56 13.78 -6.82
N GLY A 92 -0.59 15.09 -6.99
CA GLY A 92 -0.55 15.74 -8.30
C GLY A 92 -1.97 15.98 -8.81
N ASN A 93 -2.18 15.83 -10.12
CA ASN A 93 -3.48 16.15 -10.74
C ASN A 93 -4.50 15.01 -10.68
N LEU A 94 -4.31 14.03 -9.81
CA LEU A 94 -5.22 12.90 -9.65
C LEU A 94 -5.79 12.91 -8.24
N ARG A 95 -7.08 12.57 -8.17
CA ARG A 95 -7.79 12.28 -6.93
C ARG A 95 -8.76 11.14 -7.17
N ASN A 96 -9.15 10.51 -6.07
CA ASN A 96 -10.31 9.65 -6.08
C ASN A 96 -11.60 10.48 -6.19
N SER A 97 -12.64 9.88 -6.75
CA SER A 97 -13.99 10.44 -6.74
C SER A 97 -14.66 10.37 -5.36
N SER A 98 -14.32 9.37 -4.53
CA SER A 98 -14.79 9.33 -3.14
C SER A 98 -13.89 10.18 -2.24
N PRO A 99 -14.46 10.94 -1.29
CA PRO A 99 -13.70 11.72 -0.31
C PRO A 99 -13.00 10.84 0.74
N GLU A 100 -13.35 9.55 0.84
CA GLU A 100 -12.77 8.64 1.82
C GLU A 100 -11.35 8.20 1.43
N SER A 101 -10.45 8.14 2.42
CA SER A 101 -9.13 7.52 2.26
C SER A 101 -9.27 6.01 2.21
N TYR A 102 -8.64 5.38 1.22
CA TYR A 102 -8.65 3.92 1.14
C TYR A 102 -7.60 3.35 2.08
N SER A 103 -8.07 2.71 3.15
CA SER A 103 -7.22 1.93 4.04
C SER A 103 -7.65 0.47 4.06
N PHE A 104 -6.70 -0.43 4.19
CA PHE A 104 -6.94 -1.86 4.30
C PHE A 104 -5.84 -2.54 5.09
N ILE A 105 -6.13 -3.74 5.60
CA ILE A 105 -5.15 -4.57 6.29
C ILE A 105 -4.57 -5.56 5.28
N TYR A 106 -3.24 -5.64 5.18
CA TYR A 106 -2.60 -6.61 4.31
C TYR A 106 -2.69 -8.02 4.89
N ASN A 107 -3.09 -8.98 4.05
CA ASN A 107 -3.10 -10.40 4.38
C ASN A 107 -2.77 -11.23 3.14
N SER A 108 -1.73 -12.07 3.19
CA SER A 108 -1.28 -12.83 2.00
C SER A 108 -2.28 -13.87 1.48
N ASN A 109 -3.23 -14.28 2.32
CA ASN A 109 -4.25 -15.26 1.98
C ASN A 109 -5.58 -14.63 1.55
N LEU A 110 -5.75 -13.33 1.79
CA LEU A 110 -6.94 -12.58 1.38
C LEU A 110 -6.63 -11.68 0.19
N LYS A 111 -7.68 -11.28 -0.54
CA LYS A 111 -7.53 -10.35 -1.65
C LYS A 111 -7.30 -8.94 -1.11
N SER A 112 -6.06 -8.46 -1.13
CA SER A 112 -5.73 -7.06 -0.87
C SER A 112 -5.84 -6.23 -2.15
N SER A 113 -7.09 -5.91 -2.54
CA SER A 113 -7.38 -5.08 -3.71
C SER A 113 -8.36 -3.96 -3.39
N VAL A 114 -8.20 -2.82 -4.05
CA VAL A 114 -9.08 -1.66 -3.95
C VAL A 114 -9.41 -1.17 -5.35
N ASP A 115 -10.70 -0.97 -5.62
CA ASP A 115 -11.16 -0.37 -6.87
C ASP A 115 -11.55 1.08 -6.59
N PHE A 116 -11.16 1.99 -7.47
CA PHE A 116 -11.48 3.40 -7.34
C PHE A 116 -11.70 4.08 -8.68
N THR A 117 -12.41 5.21 -8.62
CA THR A 117 -12.70 6.05 -9.77
C THR A 117 -11.79 7.27 -9.72
N ILE A 118 -10.89 7.41 -10.69
CA ILE A 118 -9.97 8.54 -10.76
C ILE A 118 -10.65 9.76 -11.40
N LEU A 119 -10.33 10.94 -10.87
CA LEU A 119 -10.72 12.23 -11.42
C LEU A 119 -9.53 13.18 -11.43
N GLU A 120 -9.59 14.16 -12.33
CA GLU A 120 -8.63 15.26 -12.30
C GLU A 120 -8.96 16.23 -11.17
N VAL A 121 -7.91 16.73 -10.52
CA VAL A 121 -8.02 17.83 -9.56
C VAL A 121 -8.30 19.12 -10.34
N ASP A 122 -7.48 19.41 -11.34
CA ASP A 122 -7.62 20.52 -12.27
C ASP A 122 -7.65 20.02 -13.72
N ARG A 123 -8.82 20.17 -14.36
CA ARG A 123 -9.05 19.76 -15.75
C ARG A 123 -8.30 20.63 -16.76
N TYR A 124 -7.91 21.85 -16.40
CA TYR A 124 -7.25 22.79 -17.30
C TYR A 124 -5.76 22.47 -17.46
N LEU A 125 -5.08 22.07 -16.37
CA LEU A 125 -3.65 21.72 -16.41
C LEU A 125 -3.34 20.56 -17.36
N GLN A 126 -4.28 19.63 -17.52
CA GLN A 126 -4.10 18.42 -18.34
C GLN A 126 -5.07 18.33 -19.52
N ARG A 127 -5.76 19.42 -19.88
CA ARG A 127 -6.77 19.42 -20.95
C ARG A 127 -6.24 18.90 -22.28
N ASN A 128 -5.02 19.30 -22.63
CA ASN A 128 -4.38 18.95 -23.91
C ASN A 128 -3.62 17.61 -23.85
N PHE A 129 -3.57 16.96 -22.68
CA PHE A 129 -2.90 15.67 -22.54
C PHE A 129 -3.93 14.54 -22.71
N PRO A 130 -3.65 13.54 -23.57
CA PRO A 130 -4.54 12.40 -23.77
C PRO A 130 -4.52 11.40 -22.61
N VAL A 131 -3.81 11.71 -21.52
CA VAL A 131 -3.58 10.83 -20.38
C VAL A 131 -3.87 11.57 -19.06
N PHE A 132 -4.41 10.84 -18.10
CA PHE A 132 -4.39 11.18 -16.69
C PHE A 132 -2.97 11.02 -16.16
N ARG A 133 -2.43 12.05 -15.51
CA ARG A 133 -1.09 11.99 -14.92
C ARG A 133 -1.06 12.47 -13.47
N GLY A 134 -0.51 11.62 -12.61
CA GLY A 134 -0.32 11.89 -11.18
C GLY A 134 0.37 10.73 -10.51
N PHE A 135 0.40 10.73 -9.19
CA PHE A 135 1.06 9.71 -8.40
C PHE A 135 0.05 9.03 -7.49
N LEU A 136 0.16 7.71 -7.41
CA LEU A 136 -0.51 6.90 -6.41
C LEU A 136 0.53 6.45 -5.38
N ARG A 137 0.25 6.69 -4.11
CA ARG A 137 1.16 6.45 -3.00
C ARG A 137 0.55 5.43 -2.06
N LEU A 138 1.37 4.49 -1.64
CA LEU A 138 1.01 3.50 -0.64
C LEU A 138 1.81 3.77 0.63
N PHE A 139 1.11 3.96 1.73
CA PHE A 139 1.68 4.19 3.05
C PHE A 139 1.43 3.00 3.97
N ARG A 140 2.37 2.77 4.89
CA ARG A 140 2.18 1.99 6.11
C ARG A 140 1.72 2.93 7.20
N ARG A 141 0.63 2.56 7.89
CA ARG A 141 0.15 3.27 9.09
C ARG A 141 0.67 2.56 10.32
N ASN A 142 1.58 3.21 11.04
CA ASN A 142 2.12 2.72 12.30
C ASN A 142 1.36 3.38 13.44
N LEU A 143 0.79 2.57 14.33
CA LEU A 143 0.27 3.03 15.62
C LEU A 143 1.46 3.31 16.52
N LEU A 144 1.69 4.57 16.89
CA LEU A 144 2.67 4.90 17.91
C LEU A 144 2.04 4.58 19.27
N LEU A 145 2.76 3.79 20.06
CA LEU A 145 2.42 3.67 21.47
C LEU A 145 2.64 5.04 22.09
N PRO A 146 1.70 5.56 22.89
CA PRO A 146 1.89 6.83 23.55
C PRO A 146 3.16 6.75 24.41
N GLU A 147 4.07 7.70 24.25
CA GLU A 147 5.22 7.82 25.14
C GLU A 147 4.67 8.00 26.55
N VAL A 148 4.76 6.94 27.36
CA VAL A 148 4.48 7.03 28.79
C VAL A 148 5.48 8.02 29.36
N ARG A 149 5.06 9.28 29.54
CA ARG A 149 5.84 10.31 30.23
C ARG A 149 6.14 9.77 31.63
N LYS A 150 7.33 9.20 31.80
CA LYS A 150 7.79 8.79 33.13
C LYS A 150 7.99 10.05 33.97
N LYS A 151 7.27 10.07 35.10
CA LYS A 151 7.38 10.93 36.30
C LYS A 151 6.33 12.03 36.41
N VAL A 152 5.22 11.70 37.08
CA VAL A 152 4.58 12.61 38.03
C VAL A 152 4.58 11.91 39.39
N LYS A 153 4.91 12.66 40.43
CA LYS A 153 4.99 12.21 41.83
C LYS A 153 3.62 11.70 42.29
N PRO A 154 3.56 10.78 43.27
CA PRO A 154 2.30 10.33 43.80
C PRO A 154 1.77 11.42 44.72
N ASP A 155 0.81 12.21 44.25
CA ASP A 155 -0.20 12.89 45.07
C ASP A 155 -1.30 13.37 44.12
N GLU A 156 -2.55 13.25 44.57
CA GLU A 156 -3.84 13.55 43.90
C GLU A 156 -4.53 12.37 43.17
N GLU A 157 -5.30 11.63 43.98
CA GLU A 157 -6.46 10.84 43.55
C GLU A 157 -7.51 11.76 42.90
N ASN A 158 -8.11 11.33 41.78
CA ASN A 158 -9.16 11.98 40.97
C ASN A 158 -8.69 12.91 39.82
N GLN A 159 -7.91 12.38 38.87
CA GLN A 159 -7.90 12.90 37.51
C GLN A 159 -8.37 11.81 36.55
N GLU A 160 -9.49 12.05 35.86
CA GLU A 160 -9.92 11.27 34.70
C GLU A 160 -8.75 11.23 33.72
N LEU A 161 -8.28 10.03 33.39
CA LEU A 161 -7.21 9.82 32.43
C LEU A 161 -7.62 10.49 31.11
N PRO A 162 -6.81 11.40 30.53
CA PRO A 162 -7.13 11.95 29.22
C PRO A 162 -7.23 10.80 28.21
N GLU A 163 -8.27 10.81 27.37
CA GLU A 163 -8.34 9.95 26.18
C GLU A 163 -7.13 10.29 25.30
N ILE A 164 -6.06 9.51 25.41
CA ILE A 164 -4.89 9.65 24.56
C ILE A 164 -5.24 8.97 23.24
N GLU A 165 -5.63 9.76 22.24
CA GLU A 165 -5.73 9.26 20.87
C GLU A 165 -4.34 8.74 20.46
N PRO A 166 -4.22 7.48 20.00
CA PRO A 166 -2.94 6.93 19.57
C PRO A 166 -2.43 7.73 18.37
N GLU A 167 -1.26 8.35 18.53
CA GLU A 167 -0.63 9.11 17.48
C GLU A 167 -0.27 8.14 16.33
N THR A 168 -0.72 8.43 15.11
CA THR A 168 -0.44 7.55 13.96
C THR A 168 0.60 8.19 13.05
N SER A 169 1.67 7.45 12.77
CA SER A 169 2.67 7.86 11.77
C SER A 169 2.43 7.15 10.44
N LEU A 170 2.65 7.87 9.34
CA LEU A 170 2.56 7.34 7.98
C LEU A 170 3.95 7.23 7.37
N GLU A 171 4.31 6.04 6.93
CA GLU A 171 5.58 5.75 6.26
C GLU A 171 5.32 5.39 4.80
N LEU A 172 5.93 6.10 3.85
CA LEU A 172 5.74 5.83 2.43
C LEU A 172 6.46 4.54 2.04
N LEU A 173 5.72 3.56 1.51
CA LEU A 173 6.28 2.30 1.02
C LEU A 173 6.65 2.36 -0.46
N THR A 174 5.74 2.88 -1.28
CA THR A 174 5.99 3.04 -2.72
C THR A 174 5.14 4.16 -3.30
N GLU A 175 5.67 4.75 -4.36
CA GLU A 175 5.00 5.72 -5.20
C GLU A 175 4.99 5.22 -6.64
N ILE A 176 3.83 5.25 -7.29
CA ILE A 176 3.64 4.81 -8.67
C ILE A 176 3.20 6.01 -9.49
N LEU A 177 3.94 6.31 -10.55
CA LEU A 177 3.54 7.30 -11.54
C LEU A 177 2.39 6.73 -12.37
N MET A 178 1.19 7.24 -12.14
CA MET A 178 0.01 6.92 -12.93
C MET A 178 0.07 7.70 -14.24
N THR A 179 0.19 6.99 -15.36
CA THR A 179 0.03 7.55 -16.71
C THR A 179 -0.96 6.68 -17.47
N ILE A 180 -2.23 7.08 -17.49
CA ILE A 180 -3.33 6.24 -17.99
C ILE A 180 -4.17 6.99 -19.03
N PRO A 181 -4.57 6.40 -20.16
CA PRO A 181 -5.35 7.09 -21.19
C PRO A 181 -6.71 7.63 -20.71
N LYS A 182 -7.09 8.80 -21.23
CA LYS A 182 -8.43 9.40 -21.07
C LYS A 182 -9.44 8.92 -22.11
N VAL A 183 -8.95 8.52 -23.28
CA VAL A 183 -9.78 8.08 -24.41
C VAL A 183 -9.54 6.61 -24.64
N MET A 184 -10.62 5.85 -24.78
CA MET A 184 -10.56 4.43 -25.10
C MET A 184 -10.19 4.30 -26.58
N LYS A 185 -9.08 3.61 -26.89
CA LYS A 185 -8.84 3.15 -28.26
C LYS A 185 -9.79 1.98 -28.51
N ILE A 186 -10.92 2.23 -29.14
CA ILE A 186 -11.87 1.18 -29.56
C ILE A 186 -11.46 0.59 -30.92
N ASP A 187 -10.42 1.13 -31.56
CA ASP A 187 -10.18 0.99 -33.01
C ASP A 187 -9.34 -0.22 -33.46
N GLU A 188 -9.22 -1.32 -32.70
CA GLU A 188 -8.49 -2.52 -33.19
C GLU A 188 -9.30 -3.82 -33.26
N PHE A 189 -10.59 -3.83 -32.88
CA PHE A 189 -11.43 -5.04 -32.95
C PHE A 189 -12.60 -4.99 -33.95
N MET A 190 -12.76 -3.90 -34.71
CA MET A 190 -13.91 -3.70 -35.64
C MET A 190 -13.49 -3.65 -37.13
N CYS A 191 -12.55 -4.50 -37.54
CA CYS A 191 -12.25 -4.72 -38.97
C CYS A 191 -11.90 -6.18 -39.27
N VAL A 192 -12.84 -7.10 -39.01
CA VAL A 192 -12.98 -8.33 -39.80
C VAL A 192 -14.46 -8.70 -39.85
N CYS A 193 -15.15 -8.24 -40.90
CA CYS A 193 -16.32 -8.87 -41.53
C CYS A 193 -16.36 -8.38 -42.97
#